data_AF-A0A9J6GBR3-F1
#
_entry.id   AF-A0A9J6GBR3-F1
#
_cell.length_a   1.000
_cell.length_b   1.000
_cell.length_c   1.000
_cell.angle_alpha   90.00
_cell.angle_beta   90.00
_cell.angle_gamma   90.00
#
_symmetry.space_group_name_H-M   'P 1'
#
loop_
_entity.id
_entity.type
_entity.pdbx_description
1 polymer ?
#
loop_
_entity_poly.entity_id
_entity_poly.type
_entity_poly.pdbx_seq_one_letter_code
_entity_poly.pdbx_strand_id
1 'polypeptide(L)'
;MVAALRVEYLTERSRSLLFGSMYGISNEPLAARRYEEVLHTMGHHVTVSTCGLLVNPEFLWLGASPDRIVFDPTELGYGVLEIKCPYSHP
;
A
#
# COMPACT_ATOMS: atom_id res chain seq x y z
N MET A 1 -3.89 0.99 13.09
CA MET A 1 -3.70 -0.33 12.46
C MET A 1 -2.69 -0.22 11.31
N VAL A 2 -1.63 -1.04 11.25
CA VAL A 2 -0.77 -1.16 10.05
C VAL A 2 -1.22 -2.42 9.33
N ALA A 3 -1.80 -2.29 8.14
CA ALA A 3 -2.20 -3.43 7.34
C ALA A 3 -1.14 -3.66 6.25
N ALA A 4 -0.42 -4.77 6.35
CA ALA A 4 0.46 -5.24 5.28
C ALA A 4 -0.28 -6.32 4.49
N LEU A 5 -0.72 -6.00 3.27
CA LEU A 5 -1.24 -7.00 2.34
C LEU A 5 -0.06 -7.63 1.59
N ARG A 6 0.24 -8.89 1.90
CA ARG A 6 1.27 -9.69 1.25
C ARG A 6 0.60 -10.71 0.31
N VAL A 7 0.71 -10.48 -0.98
CA VAL A 7 0.50 -11.50 -2.02
C VAL A 7 1.89 -11.98 -2.43
N GLU A 8 2.12 -13.29 -2.63
CA GLU A 8 3.45 -13.84 -2.98
C GLU A 8 3.40 -14.81 -4.16
N TYR A 9 4.36 -14.69 -5.08
CA TYR A 9 4.86 -15.73 -5.99
C TYR A 9 6.36 -15.46 -6.28
N LEU A 10 7.18 -16.50 -6.50
CA LEU A 10 8.66 -16.47 -6.38
C LEU A 10 9.45 -16.52 -7.72
N THR A 11 10.64 -15.87 -7.72
CA THR A 11 11.95 -16.17 -8.41
C THR A 11 12.51 -15.30 -9.58
N GLU A 12 13.86 -15.13 -9.49
CA GLU A 12 15.00 -14.67 -10.35
C GLU A 12 15.15 -13.25 -10.96
N ARG A 13 16.40 -12.74 -10.91
CA ARG A 13 16.84 -11.34 -10.69
C ARG A 13 17.60 -10.73 -11.89
N SER A 14 17.00 -9.79 -12.63
CA SER A 14 17.66 -8.59 -13.24
C SER A 14 16.83 -7.98 -14.37
N ARG A 15 16.33 -8.77 -15.34
CA ARG A 15 15.28 -8.33 -16.30
C ARG A 15 13.90 -8.23 -15.67
N SER A 16 13.66 -9.02 -14.63
CA SER A 16 12.46 -9.01 -13.80
C SER A 16 12.22 -7.69 -13.07
N LEU A 17 13.24 -6.85 -12.86
CA LEU A 17 13.09 -5.63 -12.08
C LEU A 17 12.27 -4.55 -12.81
N LEU A 18 12.51 -4.33 -14.11
CA LEU A 18 11.75 -3.34 -14.87
C LEU A 18 10.28 -3.77 -15.04
N PHE A 19 10.06 -5.03 -15.45
CA PHE A 19 8.72 -5.59 -15.58
C PHE A 19 8.00 -5.65 -14.23
N GLY A 20 8.71 -6.01 -13.16
CA GLY A 20 8.20 -5.98 -11.79
C GLY A 20 7.80 -4.59 -11.33
N SER A 21 8.62 -3.56 -11.59
CA SER A 21 8.29 -2.17 -11.25
C SER A 21 7.09 -1.65 -12.05
N MET A 22 7.03 -1.90 -13.36
CA MET A 22 5.87 -1.52 -14.17
C MET A 22 4.59 -2.26 -13.73
N TYR A 23 4.73 -3.53 -13.37
CA TYR A 23 3.64 -4.32 -12.81
C TYR A 23 3.17 -3.74 -11.47
N GLY A 24 4.11 -3.38 -10.59
CA GLY A 24 3.84 -2.68 -9.33
C GLY A 24 3.02 -1.42 -9.54
N ILE A 25 3.53 -0.49 -10.35
CA ILE A 25 2.88 0.79 -10.67
C ILE A 25 1.45 0.57 -11.21
N SER A 26 1.28 -0.42 -12.09
CA SER A 26 -0.02 -0.68 -12.72
C SER A 26 -1.04 -1.32 -11.77
N ASN A 27 -0.59 -2.15 -10.82
CA ASN A 27 -1.47 -2.93 -9.95
C ASN A 27 -1.69 -2.32 -8.57
N GLU A 28 -0.82 -1.40 -8.13
CA GLU A 28 -0.94 -0.76 -6.82
C GLU A 28 -2.32 -0.06 -6.61
N PRO A 29 -2.89 0.68 -7.58
CA PRO A 29 -4.23 1.25 -7.42
C PRO A 29 -5.33 0.19 -7.33
N LEU A 30 -5.17 -0.96 -7.97
CA LEU A 30 -6.12 -2.06 -7.89
C LEU A 30 -6.06 -2.74 -6.53
N ALA A 31 -4.86 -2.98 -6.00
CA ALA A 31 -4.67 -3.53 -4.66
C ALA A 31 -5.22 -2.61 -3.57
N ALA A 32 -5.04 -1.29 -3.70
CA ALA A 32 -5.61 -0.30 -2.77
C ALA A 32 -7.15 -0.34 -2.74
N ARG A 33 -7.79 -0.41 -3.91
CA ARG A 33 -9.26 -0.56 -4.01
C ARG A 33 -9.73 -1.86 -3.39
N ARG A 34 -9.03 -2.97 -3.67
CA ARG A 34 -9.39 -4.27 -3.10
C ARG A 34 -9.29 -4.29 -1.57
N TYR A 35 -8.28 -3.64 -1.01
CA TYR A 35 -8.15 -3.46 0.44
C TYR A 35 -9.36 -2.74 1.04
N GLU A 36 -9.75 -1.60 0.44
CA GLU A 36 -10.91 -0.82 0.87
C GLU A 36 -12.20 -1.66 0.82
N GLU A 37 -12.46 -2.33 -0.30
CA GLU A 37 -13.61 -3.22 -0.46
C GLU A 37 -13.67 -4.31 0.62
N VAL A 38 -12.54 -4.99 0.90
CA VAL A 38 -12.49 -6.05 1.93
C VAL A 38 -12.85 -5.50 3.30
N LEU A 39 -12.27 -4.35 3.68
CA LEU A 39 -12.57 -3.74 4.98
C LEU A 39 -14.02 -3.28 5.07
N HIS A 40 -14.59 -2.73 3.99
CA HIS A 40 -16.00 -2.37 3.95
C HIS A 40 -16.90 -3.60 4.19
N THR A 41 -16.56 -4.76 3.62
CA THR A 41 -17.30 -6.01 3.90
C THR A 41 -17.16 -6.51 5.35
N MET A 42 -16.09 -6.09 6.05
CA MET A 42 -15.86 -6.39 7.47
C MET A 42 -16.49 -5.34 8.40
N GLY A 43 -17.23 -4.36 7.86
CA GLY A 43 -17.88 -3.30 8.62
C GLY A 43 -17.01 -2.08 8.88
N HIS A 44 -15.80 -2.03 8.31
CA HIS A 44 -14.87 -0.90 8.42
C HIS A 44 -14.97 -0.03 7.17
N HIS A 45 -15.73 1.06 7.24
CA HIS A 45 -15.90 2.01 6.15
C HIS A 45 -14.73 2.99 6.06
N VAL A 46 -13.55 2.45 5.74
CA VAL A 46 -12.30 3.22 5.66
C VAL A 46 -12.28 4.14 4.44
N THR A 47 -11.52 5.24 4.56
CA THR A 47 -11.10 6.09 3.43
C THR A 47 -9.64 5.84 3.14
N VAL A 48 -9.29 5.53 1.88
CA VAL A 48 -7.93 5.27 1.44
C VAL A 48 -7.46 6.36 0.47
N SER A 49 -6.37 7.05 0.82
CA SER A 49 -5.86 8.21 0.06
C SER A 49 -4.39 8.04 -0.30
N THR A 50 -3.95 8.59 -1.44
CA THR A 50 -2.52 8.75 -1.74
C THR A 50 -1.90 9.80 -0.81
N CYS A 51 -0.58 9.75 -0.64
CA CYS A 51 0.16 10.81 0.03
C CYS A 51 1.44 11.18 -0.73
N GLY A 52 1.95 12.38 -0.44
CA GLY A 52 3.30 12.77 -0.81
C GLY A 52 4.30 12.40 0.30
N LEU A 53 5.37 13.18 0.41
CA LEU A 53 6.34 13.05 1.50
C LEU A 53 5.76 13.59 2.81
N LEU A 54 5.62 12.72 3.81
CA LEU A 54 5.30 13.07 5.18
C LEU A 54 6.60 13.26 5.97
N VAL A 55 6.82 14.45 6.51
CA VAL A 55 8.00 14.78 7.32
C VAL A 55 7.62 14.73 8.80
N ASN A 56 8.47 14.12 9.62
CA ASN A 56 8.29 14.14 11.06
C ASN A 56 8.52 15.57 11.60
N PRO A 57 7.54 16.18 12.31
CA PRO A 57 7.65 17.57 12.75
C PRO A 57 8.74 17.79 13.81
N GLU A 58 9.11 16.76 14.58
CA GLU A 58 10.18 16.82 15.59
C GLU A 58 11.56 16.56 14.96
N PHE A 59 11.61 15.80 13.86
CA PHE A 59 12.84 15.42 13.16
C PHE A 59 12.71 15.69 11.66
N LEU A 60 12.98 16.93 11.25
CA LEU A 60 12.74 17.38 9.87
C LEU A 60 13.58 16.65 8.80
N TRP A 61 14.64 15.94 9.20
CA TRP A 61 15.43 15.07 8.30
C TRP A 61 14.83 13.67 8.12
N LEU A 62 13.78 13.33 8.87
CA LEU A 62 13.09 12.05 8.81
C LEU A 62 11.75 12.24 8.12
N GLY A 63 11.55 11.51 7.02
CA GLY A 63 10.27 11.47 6.32
C GLY A 63 10.03 10.13 5.64
N ALA A 64 8.77 9.89 5.29
CA ALA A 64 8.33 8.72 4.55
C ALA A 64 7.27 9.11 3.53
N SER A 65 7.17 8.34 2.45
CA SER A 65 6.08 8.43 1.47
C SER A 65 5.37 7.08 1.43
N PRO A 66 4.47 6.78 2.38
CA PRO A 66 3.65 5.57 2.33
C PRO A 66 2.92 5.44 1.00
N ASP A 67 2.56 4.21 0.61
CA ASP A 67 1.75 4.03 -0.61
C ASP A 67 0.37 4.67 -0.40
N ARG A 68 -0.30 4.39 0.73
CA ARG A 68 -1.58 5.03 1.09
C ARG A 68 -1.67 5.40 2.58
N ILE A 69 -2.46 6.42 2.86
CA ILE A 69 -2.97 6.75 4.19
C ILE A 69 -4.40 6.22 4.30
N VAL A 70 -4.70 5.59 5.43
CA VAL A 70 -6.01 5.03 5.73
C VAL A 70 -6.60 5.77 6.93
N PHE A 71 -7.83 6.23 6.80
CA PHE A 71 -8.62 6.70 7.93
C PHE A 71 -9.77 5.72 8.17
N ASP A 72 -9.90 5.23 9.40
CA ASP A 72 -11.00 4.37 9.79
C ASP A 72 -11.89 5.07 10.84
N PRO A 73 -13.14 5.43 10.49
CA PRO A 73 -14.05 6.06 11.43
C PRO A 73 -14.49 5.13 12.57
N THR A 74 -14.42 3.81 12.38
CA THR A 74 -14.81 2.80 13.39
C THR A 74 -13.78 2.75 14.52
N GLU A 75 -12.49 2.89 14.16
CA GLU A 75 -11.37 2.93 15.09
C GLU A 75 -11.00 4.37 15.53
N LEU A 76 -11.62 5.39 14.94
CA LEU A 76 -11.29 6.82 15.12
C LEU A 76 -9.79 7.10 14.93
N GLY A 77 -9.18 6.47 13.93
CA GLY A 77 -7.73 6.41 13.81
C GLY A 77 -7.20 6.49 12.39
N TYR A 78 -5.94 6.91 12.29
CA TYR A 78 -5.16 6.87 11.05
C TYR A 78 -4.22 5.66 11.04
N GLY A 79 -4.03 5.10 9.85
CA GLY A 79 -3.07 4.06 9.55
C GLY A 79 -2.34 4.33 8.24
N VAL A 80 -1.32 3.52 7.98
CA VAL A 80 -0.62 3.47 6.70
C VAL A 80 -0.86 2.11 6.05
N LEU A 81 -0.95 2.10 4.72
CA LEU A 81 -1.06 0.91 3.91
C LEU A 81 0.14 0.86 2.96
N GLU A 82 0.92 -0.21 3.11
CA GLU A 82 2.06 -0.55 2.25
C GLU A 82 1.63 -1.68 1.31
N ILE A 83 1.79 -1.47 0.01
CA ILE A 83 1.32 -2.35 -1.06
C ILE A 83 2.53 -2.99 -1.74
N LYS A 84 2.44 -4.30 -1.94
CA LYS A 84 3.40 -5.06 -2.75
C LYS A 84 2.64 -5.91 -3.76
N CYS A 85 2.93 -5.67 -5.04
CA CYS A 85 2.39 -6.42 -6.15
C CYS A 85 3.51 -7.32 -6.71
N PRO A 86 3.69 -8.55 -6.20
CA PRO A 86 4.73 -9.43 -6.73
C PRO A 86 4.46 -9.72 -8.21
N TYR A 87 5.49 -9.59 -9.03
CA TYR A 87 5.43 -10.07 -10.42
C TYR A 87 6.03 -11.47 -10.49
N SER A 88 5.23 -12.43 -10.96
CA SER A 88 5.69 -13.76 -11.33
C SER A 88 5.50 -13.94 -12.84
N HIS A 89 6.60 -14.11 -13.57
CA HIS A 89 6.53 -14.59 -14.94
C HIS A 89 5.85 -15.97 -14.98
N PRO A 90 4.98 -16.26 -15.96
CA PRO A 90 4.60 -17.64 -16.27
C PRO A 90 5.79 -18.44 -16.81
#